data_AF-A0A554KCE1-F1
#
_entry.id   AF-A0A554KCE1-F1
#
_cell.length_a   1.000
_cell.length_b   1.000
_cell.length_c   1.000
_cell.angle_alpha   90.00
_cell.angle_beta   90.00
_cell.angle_gamma   90.00
#
_symmetry.space_group_name_H-M   'P 1'
#
loop_
_entity.id
_entity.type
_entity.pdbx_description
1 polymer ?
#
loop_
_entity_poly.entity_id
_entity_poly.type
_entity_poly.pdbx_seq_one_letter_code
_entity_poly.pdbx_strand_id
1 'polypeptide(L)'
;MKRTQIQLDEHTRDILRKRAFHERRSVSDVIREALRESIHRQEMKPFGVASFSFIGAGVSRGKRSGRISEKHDEELGEAFGPKKKV
;
A
#
# COMPACT_ATOMS: atom_id res chain seq x y z
N MET A 1 -28.73 0.86 8.74
CA MET A 1 -27.72 -0.09 9.27
C MET A 1 -27.93 -1.45 8.62
N LYS A 2 -26.87 -2.19 8.30
CA LYS A 2 -26.96 -3.59 7.84
C LYS A 2 -26.35 -4.51 8.91
N ARG A 3 -26.97 -5.67 9.17
CA ARG A 3 -26.46 -6.65 10.13
C ARG A 3 -25.52 -7.61 9.40
N THR A 4 -24.33 -7.80 9.97
CA THR A 4 -23.31 -8.69 9.43
C THR A 4 -22.83 -9.62 10.53
N GLN A 5 -22.65 -10.90 10.21
CA GLN A 5 -21.99 -11.88 11.06
C GLN A 5 -20.57 -12.08 10.54
N ILE A 6 -19.59 -12.09 11.45
CA ILE A 6 -18.19 -12.32 11.13
C ILE A 6 -17.67 -13.43 12.04
N GLN A 7 -16.76 -14.24 11.50
CA GLN A 7 -16.04 -15.24 12.28
C GLN A 7 -14.69 -14.66 12.70
N LEU A 8 -14.35 -14.82 13.97
CA LEU A 8 -13.09 -14.38 14.56
C LEU A 8 -12.48 -15.56 15.30
N ASP A 9 -11.15 -15.59 15.41
CA ASP A 9 -10.49 -16.50 16.32
C ASP A 9 -10.79 -16.12 17.78
N GLU A 10 -10.65 -17.09 18.68
CA GLU A 10 -11.01 -16.92 20.09
C GLU A 10 -10.17 -15.84 20.77
N HIS A 11 -8.88 -15.74 20.42
CA HIS A 11 -7.98 -14.75 20.99
C HIS A 11 -8.40 -13.32 20.65
N THR A 12 -8.71 -13.05 19.37
CA THR A 12 -9.24 -11.76 18.93
C THR A 12 -10.58 -11.43 19.60
N ARG A 13 -11.47 -12.43 19.74
CA ARG A 13 -12.75 -12.26 20.43
C ARG A 13 -12.56 -11.82 21.88
N ASP A 14 -11.64 -12.43 22.60
CA ASP A 14 -11.38 -12.13 24.00
C ASP A 14 -10.78 -10.74 24.21
N ILE A 15 -9.87 -10.32 23.33
CA ILE A 15 -9.33 -8.95 23.34
C ILE A 15 -10.46 -7.93 23.18
N LEU A 16 -11.36 -8.14 22.20
CA LEU A 16 -12.48 -7.23 21.96
C LEU A 16 -13.43 -7.18 23.15
N ARG A 17 -13.71 -8.31 23.82
CA ARG A 17 -14.56 -8.35 25.02
C ARG A 17 -13.93 -7.62 26.19
N LYS A 18 -12.64 -7.84 26.45
CA LYS A 18 -11.89 -7.14 27.52
C LYS A 18 -11.91 -5.64 27.29
N ARG A 19 -11.61 -5.20 26.05
CA ARG A 19 -11.63 -3.79 25.68
C ARG A 19 -13.02 -3.18 25.90
N ALA A 20 -14.07 -3.83 25.41
CA ALA A 20 -15.45 -3.38 25.60
C ALA A 20 -15.85 -3.25 27.08
N PHE A 21 -15.43 -4.21 27.91
CA PHE A 21 -15.66 -4.17 29.36
C PHE A 21 -14.95 -2.99 30.02
N HIS A 22 -13.66 -2.79 29.74
CA HIS A 22 -12.88 -1.69 30.30
C HIS A 22 -13.42 -0.31 29.89
N GLU A 23 -13.85 -0.17 28.64
CA GLU A 23 -14.40 1.08 28.11
C GLU A 23 -15.89 1.30 28.44
N ARG A 24 -16.55 0.34 29.11
CA ARG A 24 -18.00 0.37 29.40
C ARG A 24 -18.86 0.57 28.14
N ARG A 25 -18.46 -0.05 27.04
CA ARG A 25 -19.11 0.05 25.73
C ARG A 25 -19.55 -1.32 25.23
N SER A 26 -20.44 -1.35 24.25
CA SER A 26 -20.81 -2.62 23.62
C SER A 26 -19.65 -3.15 22.76
N VAL A 27 -19.51 -4.47 22.66
CA VAL A 27 -18.52 -5.11 21.77
C VAL A 27 -18.73 -4.66 20.32
N SER A 28 -19.99 -4.48 19.91
CA SER A 28 -20.31 -3.99 18.57
C SER A 28 -19.85 -2.54 18.33
N ASP A 29 -19.84 -1.67 19.35
CA ASP A 29 -19.29 -0.32 19.22
C ASP A 29 -17.79 -0.32 19.03
N VAL A 30 -17.09 -1.14 19.82
CA VAL A 30 -15.63 -1.32 19.70
C VAL A 30 -15.26 -1.86 18.31
N ILE A 31 -16.00 -2.86 17.81
CA ILE A 31 -15.79 -3.42 16.46
C ILE A 31 -16.03 -2.35 15.40
N ARG A 32 -17.11 -1.56 15.51
CA ARG A 32 -17.40 -0.49 14.55
C ARG A 32 -16.30 0.57 14.49
N GLU A 33 -15.76 0.96 15.64
CA GLU A 33 -14.66 1.92 15.72
C GLU A 33 -13.38 1.35 15.10
N ALA A 34 -12.99 0.12 15.48
CA ALA A 34 -11.81 -0.53 14.93
C ALA A 34 -11.89 -0.65 13.39
N LEU A 35 -13.07 -1.01 12.86
CA LEU A 35 -13.31 -1.07 11.42
C LEU A 35 -13.24 0.31 10.76
N ARG A 36 -13.77 1.35 11.39
CA ARG A 36 -13.64 2.72 10.85
C ARG A 36 -12.17 3.12 10.80
N GLU A 37 -11.43 2.95 11.88
CA GLU A 37 -10.00 3.30 11.93
C GLU A 37 -9.17 2.52 10.90
N SER A 38 -9.48 1.23 10.69
CA SER A 38 -8.75 0.41 9.72
C SER A 38 -9.04 0.84 8.28
N ILE A 39 -10.30 1.14 7.95
CA ILE A 39 -10.70 1.60 6.62
C ILE A 39 -10.09 2.97 6.32
N HIS A 40 -10.14 3.91 7.27
CA HIS A 40 -9.55 5.24 7.09
C HIS A 40 -8.03 5.22 7.01
N ARG A 41 -7.35 4.21 7.58
CA ARG A 41 -5.90 4.00 7.34
C ARG A 41 -5.60 3.48 5.93
N GLN A 42 -6.54 2.77 5.31
CA GLN A 42 -6.37 2.23 3.96
C GLN A 42 -6.63 3.25 2.85
N GLU A 43 -7.36 4.33 3.14
CA GLU A 43 -7.31 5.55 2.34
C GLU A 43 -5.92 6.16 2.51
N MET A 44 -4.92 5.59 1.82
CA MET A 44 -3.58 6.14 1.76
C MET A 44 -3.72 7.61 1.37
N LYS A 45 -3.22 8.50 2.23
CA LYS A 45 -3.04 9.91 1.88
C LYS A 45 -2.41 9.95 0.47
N PRO A 46 -2.97 10.71 -0.48
CA PRO A 46 -2.28 10.90 -1.75
C PRO A 46 -0.87 11.38 -1.42
N PHE A 47 0.15 10.60 -1.77
CA PHE A 47 1.53 10.96 -1.53
C PHE A 47 1.80 12.21 -2.37
N GLY A 48 1.79 13.36 -1.70
CA GLY A 48 2.18 14.62 -2.30
C GLY A 48 3.69 14.73 -2.35
N VAL A 49 4.19 15.70 -3.11
CA VAL A 49 5.62 16.01 -3.23
C VAL A 49 6.29 16.17 -1.86
N ALA A 50 5.58 16.71 -0.86
CA ALA A 50 6.07 16.89 0.52
C ALA A 50 6.22 15.58 1.32
N SER A 51 5.70 14.45 0.84
CA SER A 51 5.81 13.15 1.51
C SER A 51 7.14 12.43 1.23
N PHE A 52 7.95 12.97 0.33
CA PHE A 52 9.26 12.41 -0.01
C PHE A 52 10.35 13.22 0.69
N SER A 53 11.15 12.58 1.54
CA SER A 53 12.30 13.20 2.22
C SER A 53 13.43 13.61 1.25
N PHE A 54 13.40 13.06 0.04
CA PHE A 54 14.31 13.39 -1.04
C PHE A 54 13.63 13.13 -2.39
N ILE A 55 13.65 14.13 -3.28
CA ILE A 55 13.26 13.99 -4.69
C ILE A 55 14.46 14.37 -5.52
N GLY A 56 15.10 13.37 -6.13
CA GLY A 56 16.23 13.58 -7.01
C GLY A 56 15.81 13.50 -8.47
N ALA A 57 16.12 14.54 -9.26
CA ALA A 57 16.05 14.48 -10.71
C ALA A 57 17.45 14.14 -11.24
N GLY A 58 17.64 12.87 -11.62
CA GLY A 58 18.88 12.40 -12.25
C GLY A 58 18.69 12.22 -13.75
N VAL A 59 19.70 12.55 -14.55
CA VAL A 59 19.71 12.23 -15.97
C VAL A 59 20.33 10.85 -16.15
N SER A 60 19.51 9.87 -16.51
CA SER A 60 19.97 8.53 -16.84
C SER A 60 20.64 8.54 -18.23
N ARG A 61 21.95 8.30 -18.29
CA ARG A 61 22.68 8.17 -19.56
C ARG A 61 22.56 6.72 -20.06
N GLY A 62 21.70 6.51 -21.07
CA GLY A 62 21.61 5.28 -21.85
C GLY A 62 22.80 5.11 -22.80
N LYS A 63 22.93 3.95 -23.42
CA LYS A 63 24.13 3.61 -24.22
C LYS A 63 24.19 4.35 -25.56
N ARG A 64 23.05 4.73 -26.16
CA ARG A 64 23.03 5.32 -27.51
C ARG A 64 22.28 6.63 -27.65
N SER A 65 21.11 6.78 -27.04
CA SER A 65 20.39 8.05 -27.05
C SER A 65 19.93 8.37 -25.64
N GLY A 66 20.47 9.45 -25.09
CA GLY A 66 20.33 9.80 -23.68
C GLY A 66 18.87 9.76 -23.20
N ARG A 67 18.74 9.53 -21.89
CA ARG A 67 17.50 9.43 -21.11
C ARG A 67 16.78 8.10 -21.26
N ILE A 68 17.31 7.11 -20.53
CA ILE A 68 16.63 5.83 -20.27
C ILE A 68 15.21 6.07 -19.75
N SER A 69 15.03 7.14 -18.97
CA SER A 69 13.74 7.56 -18.40
C SER A 69 12.65 7.90 -19.43
N GLU A 70 13.01 8.18 -20.67
CA GLU A 70 12.07 8.55 -21.74
C GLU A 70 11.90 7.42 -22.77
N LYS A 71 12.91 6.55 -22.90
CA LYS A 71 13.01 5.52 -23.94
C LYS A 71 13.29 4.13 -23.36
N HIS A 72 12.55 3.78 -22.31
CA HIS A 72 12.76 2.56 -21.54
C HIS A 72 12.74 1.30 -22.41
N ASP A 73 11.72 1.16 -23.25
CA ASP A 73 11.50 -0.06 -24.04
C ASP A 73 12.54 -0.23 -25.16
N GLU A 74 12.98 0.89 -25.77
CA GLU A 74 13.98 0.90 -26.83
C GLU A 74 15.37 0.49 -26.30
N GLU A 75 15.81 1.07 -25.18
CA GLU A 75 17.08 0.71 -24.54
C GLU A 75 17.07 -0.74 -24.00
N LEU A 76 15.91 -1.24 -23.52
CA LEU A 76 15.76 -2.62 -23.07
C LEU A 76 15.80 -3.61 -24.25
N GLY A 77 15.13 -3.27 -25.36
CA GLY A 77 15.12 -4.06 -26.59
C GLY A 77 16.52 -4.21 -27.20
N GLU A 78 17.35 -3.18 -27.14
CA GLU A 78 18.76 -3.27 -27.58
C GLU A 78 19.64 -4.09 -26.62
N ALA A 79 19.36 -4.07 -25.32
CA ALA A 79 20.12 -4.82 -24.33
C ALA A 79 19.84 -6.33 -24.35
N PHE A 80 18.62 -6.73 -24.72
CA PHE A 80 18.14 -8.12 -24.64
C PHE A 80 17.60 -8.70 -25.96
N GLY A 81 17.67 -7.95 -27.06
CA GLY A 81 17.30 -8.43 -28.40
C GLY A 81 18.10 -9.67 -28.82
N PRO A 82 17.57 -10.48 -29.77
CA PRO A 82 18.14 -11.77 -30.09
C PRO A 82 19.59 -11.61 -30.57
N LYS A 83 20.53 -12.20 -29.82
CA LYS A 83 21.90 -12.36 -30.28
C LYS A 83 21.85 -13.16 -31.58
N LYS A 84 22.15 -12.53 -32.72
CA LYS A 84 22.44 -13.25 -33.96
C LYS A 84 23.55 -14.25 -33.65
N LYS A 85 23.21 -15.54 -33.62
CA LYS A 85 24.19 -16.62 -33.62
C LYS A 85 24.96 -16.50 -34.94
N VAL A 86 26.25 -16.22 -34.82
CA VAL A 86 27.23 -16.45 -35.89
C VAL A 86 27.60 -17.92 -35.83
#